data_AF-A0A0D5NLC6-F1
#
_entry.id   AF-A0A0D5NLC6-F1
#
_cell.length_a   1.000
_cell.length_b   1.000
_cell.length_c   1.000
_cell.angle_alpha   90.00
_cell.angle_beta   90.00
_cell.angle_gamma   90.00
#
_symmetry.space_group_name_H-M   'P 1'
#
loop_
_entity.id
_entity.type
_entity.pdbx_description
1 polymer ?
#
loop_
_entity_poly.entity_id
_entity_poly.type
_entity_poly.pdbx_seq_one_letter_code
_entity_poly.pdbx_strand_id
1 'polypeptide(L)'
;MNLRKKITVSALVLSMTASSLSVLPAAVTSPVSGFVGPKSVYAAPADSFIQPLLVQLNALHAALLAGDPADVQDVRKLRSEIAALDPASNLALTDPVWSKIAAKLPPSFDKEALRLKVFELFKAIFTLQYDPQASDLLAIYSDPGYRAALHTIAVAGGDSNITFGDLFIFLFEVQETTRELVGGLSQGQLLQLAASREKRNELALEGLNIVLEKDESFSAILNNLGITAQDIRSTVLNFQLKLKTYRPASGAIAVAALRLSAKETVKITGGGRIHHYGLTVRGVTVPSFALTWSKVSGSADVSVSPNGKVSIPNGVPSASAVIQAKLTNPFGGNDKVIFEEEVTLTAEKGGPKK
;
A
#
# COMPACT_ATOMS: atom_id res chain seq x y z
N MET A 1 8.12 17.16 23.76
CA MET A 1 7.86 16.57 22.42
C MET A 1 7.78 17.71 21.40
N ASN A 2 8.81 17.92 20.58
CA ASN A 2 8.97 19.16 19.79
C ASN A 2 8.03 19.25 18.58
N LEU A 3 7.59 20.48 18.27
CA LEU A 3 6.70 20.86 17.17
C LEU A 3 7.09 20.23 15.81
N ARG A 4 8.39 19.99 15.59
CA ARG A 4 8.95 19.34 14.38
C ARG A 4 8.44 17.90 14.16
N LYS A 5 8.11 17.15 15.22
CA LYS A 5 7.53 15.79 15.10
C LYS A 5 6.04 15.80 14.75
N LYS A 6 5.37 16.95 14.96
CA LYS A 6 3.92 17.10 14.80
C LYS A 6 3.52 17.58 13.42
N ILE A 7 4.33 17.50 12.37
CA ILE A 7 3.84 17.93 11.05
C ILE A 7 4.25 16.93 9.93
N THR A 8 5.19 16.00 10.18
CA THR A 8 5.83 15.06 9.20
C THR A 8 4.89 14.05 8.54
N VAL A 9 3.64 14.14 8.94
CA VAL A 9 2.73 13.03 8.97
C VAL A 9 1.84 12.99 7.74
N SER A 10 1.54 14.13 7.11
CA SER A 10 0.43 14.17 6.15
C SER A 10 0.66 13.37 4.86
N ALA A 11 1.90 13.31 4.38
CA ALA A 11 2.28 12.45 3.27
C ALA A 11 2.33 10.96 3.66
N LEU A 12 2.70 10.67 4.91
CA LEU A 12 2.85 9.31 5.42
C LEU A 12 1.49 8.60 5.48
N VAL A 13 0.42 9.28 5.90
CA VAL A 13 -0.91 8.68 6.05
C VAL A 13 -1.44 8.07 4.74
N LEU A 14 -1.15 8.68 3.59
CA LEU A 14 -1.50 8.14 2.27
C LEU A 14 -0.78 6.84 1.92
N SER A 15 0.38 6.58 2.52
CA SER A 15 1.07 5.28 2.45
C SER A 15 0.69 4.31 3.56
N MET A 16 0.05 4.82 4.62
CA MET A 16 -0.42 3.97 5.70
C MET A 16 -1.65 3.17 5.31
N THR A 17 -2.48 3.65 4.38
CA THR A 17 -3.58 2.87 3.78
C THR A 17 -3.05 1.71 2.94
N ALA A 18 -1.90 1.89 2.28
CA ALA A 18 -1.19 0.81 1.60
C ALA A 18 -0.58 -0.21 2.59
N SER A 19 -0.36 0.16 3.87
CA SER A 19 0.24 -0.74 4.86
C SER A 19 -0.72 -1.33 5.91
N SER A 20 -1.90 -0.74 6.14
CA SER A 20 -2.96 -1.37 6.94
C SER A 20 -3.57 -2.60 6.24
N LEU A 21 -3.35 -2.72 4.93
CA LEU A 21 -3.68 -3.86 4.07
C LEU A 21 -2.42 -4.40 3.34
N SER A 22 -1.22 -4.28 3.97
CA SER A 22 0.15 -4.41 3.41
C SER A 22 0.53 -5.68 2.62
N VAL A 23 -0.40 -6.46 2.11
CA VAL A 23 -0.12 -7.55 1.17
C VAL A 23 -0.62 -7.27 -0.23
N LEU A 24 -1.49 -6.26 -0.43
CA LEU A 24 -1.93 -5.90 -1.77
C LEU A 24 -1.34 -4.55 -2.20
N PRO A 25 -0.74 -4.49 -3.40
CA PRO A 25 -0.04 -3.32 -3.86
C PRO A 25 -1.02 -2.17 -4.07
N ALA A 26 -0.51 -0.93 -3.97
CA ALA A 26 -1.32 0.26 -4.04
C ALA A 26 -1.81 0.49 -5.48
N ALA A 27 -3.13 0.55 -5.68
CA ALA A 27 -3.70 0.72 -7.01
C ALA A 27 -3.18 2.00 -7.69
N VAL A 28 -2.79 1.84 -8.96
CA VAL A 28 -2.57 2.95 -9.89
C VAL A 28 -3.96 3.40 -10.36
N THR A 29 -4.26 4.68 -10.16
CA THR A 29 -5.42 5.35 -10.71
C THR A 29 -5.33 5.38 -12.23
N SER A 30 -5.87 4.37 -12.88
CA SER A 30 -6.53 4.56 -14.17
C SER A 30 -7.97 4.13 -13.97
N PRO A 31 -8.96 4.92 -14.39
CA PRO A 31 -10.34 4.49 -14.30
C PRO A 31 -10.43 3.22 -15.15
N VAL A 32 -10.77 2.09 -14.52
CA VAL A 32 -11.35 0.96 -15.23
C VAL A 32 -12.79 1.35 -15.56
N SER A 33 -12.95 2.43 -16.33
CA SER A 33 -14.21 2.79 -16.99
C SER A 33 -14.42 1.77 -18.09
N GLY A 34 -14.93 0.60 -17.69
CA GLY A 34 -15.16 -0.54 -18.57
C GLY A 34 -15.90 -1.70 -17.91
N PHE A 35 -16.03 -1.74 -16.58
CA PHE A 35 -16.73 -2.80 -15.86
C PHE A 35 -18.23 -2.52 -15.64
N VAL A 36 -18.90 -1.99 -16.67
CA VAL A 36 -20.37 -2.05 -16.76
C VAL A 36 -20.70 -2.81 -18.05
N GLY A 37 -20.61 -4.13 -17.96
CA GLY A 37 -21.07 -5.07 -18.98
C GLY A 37 -22.00 -6.10 -18.33
N PRO A 38 -23.03 -6.59 -19.04
CA PRO A 38 -24.09 -7.39 -18.45
C PRO A 38 -23.55 -8.71 -17.90
N LYS A 39 -24.17 -9.18 -16.81
CA LYS A 39 -23.97 -10.48 -16.16
C LYS A 39 -23.78 -11.59 -17.21
N SER A 40 -22.53 -11.97 -17.44
CA SER A 40 -22.16 -13.15 -18.22
C SER A 40 -21.72 -14.24 -17.26
N VAL A 41 -22.36 -15.41 -17.37
CA VAL A 41 -22.15 -16.62 -16.54
C VAL A 41 -20.86 -17.35 -16.94
N TYR A 42 -19.82 -16.62 -17.34
CA TYR A 42 -18.51 -17.16 -17.64
C TYR A 42 -17.50 -16.50 -16.73
N ALA A 43 -16.71 -17.35 -16.05
CA ALA A 43 -15.50 -16.94 -15.35
C ALA A 43 -14.79 -15.88 -16.18
N ALA A 44 -14.65 -14.67 -15.65
CA ALA A 44 -13.75 -13.70 -16.25
C ALA A 44 -12.41 -14.42 -16.44
N PRO A 45 -11.81 -14.38 -17.65
CA PRO A 45 -10.52 -15.04 -17.87
C PRO A 45 -9.56 -14.53 -16.80
N ALA A 46 -8.78 -15.44 -16.21
CA ALA A 46 -7.81 -15.15 -15.15
C ALA A 46 -6.99 -13.87 -15.44
N ASP A 47 -6.75 -13.62 -16.72
CA ASP A 47 -6.03 -12.47 -17.28
C ASP A 47 -6.60 -11.09 -16.91
N SER A 48 -7.90 -10.95 -16.59
CA SER A 48 -8.52 -9.62 -16.44
C SER A 48 -8.08 -8.86 -15.19
N PHE A 49 -7.79 -9.54 -14.08
CA PHE A 49 -7.32 -8.92 -12.83
C PHE A 49 -5.84 -9.20 -12.52
N ILE A 50 -5.30 -10.32 -13.02
CA ILE A 50 -3.91 -10.73 -12.74
C ILE A 50 -2.92 -9.72 -13.29
N GLN A 51 -3.11 -9.25 -14.53
CA GLN A 51 -2.16 -8.35 -15.17
C GLN A 51 -2.08 -6.98 -14.45
N PRO A 52 -3.19 -6.30 -14.12
CA PRO A 52 -3.16 -5.09 -13.29
C PRO A 52 -2.49 -5.31 -11.91
N LEU A 53 -2.81 -6.42 -11.23
CA LEU A 53 -2.20 -6.75 -9.94
C LEU A 53 -0.69 -6.96 -10.06
N LEU A 54 -0.24 -7.67 -11.09
CA LEU A 54 1.17 -7.93 -11.35
C LEU A 54 1.95 -6.64 -11.62
N VAL A 55 1.42 -5.75 -12.45
CA VAL A 55 2.05 -4.43 -12.71
C VAL A 55 2.27 -3.67 -11.41
N GLN A 56 1.30 -3.69 -10.50
CA GLN A 56 1.39 -3.01 -9.22
C GLN A 56 2.38 -3.69 -8.26
N LEU A 57 2.37 -5.03 -8.17
CA LEU A 57 3.35 -5.79 -7.40
C LEU A 57 4.78 -5.51 -7.90
N ASN A 58 4.96 -5.41 -9.21
CA ASN A 58 6.25 -5.11 -9.84
C ASN A 58 6.71 -3.69 -9.53
N ALA A 59 5.81 -2.71 -9.62
CA ALA A 59 6.12 -1.33 -9.28
C ALA A 59 6.48 -1.16 -7.80
N LEU A 60 5.75 -1.83 -6.90
CA LEU A 60 6.05 -1.82 -5.47
C LEU A 60 7.38 -2.51 -5.16
N HIS A 61 7.67 -3.63 -5.81
CA HIS A 61 8.94 -4.33 -5.64
C HIS A 61 10.12 -3.50 -6.15
N ALA A 62 10.02 -2.89 -7.33
CA ALA A 62 11.03 -1.99 -7.86
C ALA A 62 11.26 -0.80 -6.92
N ALA A 63 10.17 -0.20 -6.41
CA ALA A 63 10.27 0.86 -5.43
C ALA A 63 10.96 0.37 -4.15
N LEU A 64 10.65 -0.82 -3.63
CA LEU A 64 11.30 -1.39 -2.45
C LEU A 64 12.80 -1.60 -2.66
N LEU A 65 13.21 -2.12 -3.82
CA LEU A 65 14.61 -2.33 -4.19
C LEU A 65 15.39 -1.02 -4.35
N ALA A 66 14.76 0.06 -4.81
CA ALA A 66 15.35 1.39 -4.88
C ALA A 66 15.54 2.06 -3.50
N GLY A 67 15.08 1.41 -2.43
CA GLY A 67 15.16 1.90 -1.06
C GLY A 67 16.35 1.37 -0.26
N ASP A 68 16.14 1.27 1.05
CA ASP A 68 17.11 0.72 1.99
C ASP A 68 17.14 -0.81 1.87
N PRO A 69 18.29 -1.47 1.69
CA PRO A 69 18.38 -2.93 1.66
C PRO A 69 17.76 -3.62 2.90
N ALA A 70 17.75 -2.96 4.06
CA ALA A 70 17.09 -3.47 5.26
C ALA A 70 15.57 -3.61 5.08
N ASP A 71 14.93 -2.70 4.32
CA ASP A 71 13.48 -2.72 4.06
C ASP A 71 13.09 -3.99 3.27
N VAL A 72 13.93 -4.37 2.29
CA VAL A 72 13.76 -5.62 1.53
C VAL A 72 13.85 -6.84 2.45
N GLN A 73 14.80 -6.83 3.38
CA GLN A 73 14.99 -7.93 4.33
C GLN A 73 13.83 -8.04 5.32
N ASP A 74 13.29 -6.91 5.78
CA ASP A 74 12.15 -6.92 6.69
C ASP A 74 10.90 -7.52 6.02
N VAL A 75 10.62 -7.18 4.76
CA VAL A 75 9.53 -7.80 3.98
C VAL A 75 9.77 -9.29 3.77
N ARG A 76 11.00 -9.71 3.45
CA ARG A 76 11.35 -11.13 3.31
C ARG A 76 11.13 -11.91 4.61
N LYS A 77 11.57 -11.36 5.75
CA LYS A 77 11.37 -11.99 7.07
C LYS A 77 9.89 -12.15 7.40
N LEU A 78 9.05 -11.15 7.09
CA LEU A 78 7.61 -11.27 7.27
C LEU A 78 7.02 -12.41 6.45
N ARG A 79 7.38 -12.50 5.17
CA ARG A 79 6.93 -13.61 4.31
C ARG A 79 7.37 -14.96 4.87
N SER A 80 8.62 -15.09 5.32
CA SER A 80 9.10 -16.32 5.95
C SER A 80 8.36 -16.64 7.25
N GLU A 81 8.06 -15.63 8.07
CA GLU A 81 7.31 -15.80 9.33
C GLU A 81 5.89 -16.28 9.07
N ILE A 82 5.20 -15.71 8.07
CA ILE A 82 3.86 -16.14 7.65
C ILE A 82 3.90 -17.56 7.08
N ALA A 83 4.87 -17.87 6.22
CA ALA A 83 5.03 -19.22 5.66
C ALA A 83 5.23 -20.29 6.75
N ALA A 84 5.95 -19.93 7.81
CA ALA A 84 6.24 -20.80 8.96
C ALA A 84 5.08 -20.96 9.95
N LEU A 85 3.95 -20.23 9.79
CA LEU A 85 2.78 -20.44 10.64
C LEU A 85 2.22 -21.84 10.40
N ASP A 86 2.34 -22.70 11.41
CA ASP A 86 1.66 -24.00 11.42
C ASP A 86 0.14 -23.79 11.52
N PRO A 87 -0.67 -24.27 10.56
CA PRO A 87 -2.11 -24.10 10.63
C PRO A 87 -2.71 -24.67 11.92
N ALA A 88 -2.31 -25.88 12.35
CA ALA A 88 -2.93 -26.57 13.48
C ALA A 88 -2.88 -25.76 14.78
N SER A 89 -1.78 -25.04 15.02
CA SER A 89 -1.60 -24.19 16.21
C SER A 89 -2.07 -22.74 16.04
N ASN A 90 -2.45 -22.31 14.83
CA ASN A 90 -2.73 -20.90 14.54
C ASN A 90 -4.10 -20.63 13.92
N LEU A 91 -4.96 -21.65 13.77
CA LEU A 91 -6.34 -21.49 13.30
C LEU A 91 -7.10 -20.42 14.09
N ALA A 92 -6.91 -20.34 15.42
CA ALA A 92 -7.58 -19.37 16.29
C ALA A 92 -7.37 -17.89 15.88
N LEU A 93 -6.32 -17.58 15.11
CA LEU A 93 -6.12 -16.22 14.58
C LEU A 93 -7.30 -15.75 13.71
N THR A 94 -8.03 -16.68 13.08
CA THR A 94 -9.18 -16.41 12.21
C THR A 94 -10.55 -16.52 12.90
N ASP A 95 -10.61 -16.81 14.21
CA ASP A 95 -11.87 -17.04 14.93
C ASP A 95 -12.95 -15.97 14.72
N PRO A 96 -12.64 -14.65 14.73
CA PRO A 96 -13.66 -13.62 14.59
C PRO A 96 -14.47 -13.76 13.30
N VAL A 97 -13.80 -14.02 12.17
CA VAL A 97 -14.46 -14.25 10.87
C VAL A 97 -14.96 -15.70 10.75
N TRP A 98 -14.16 -16.67 11.18
CA TRP A 98 -14.47 -18.09 11.01
C TRP A 98 -15.76 -18.50 11.74
N SER A 99 -15.99 -17.97 12.94
CA SER A 99 -17.20 -18.27 13.72
C SER A 99 -18.50 -17.94 12.95
N LYS A 100 -18.47 -16.89 12.12
CA LYS A 100 -19.60 -16.45 11.28
C LYS A 100 -19.82 -17.39 10.10
N ILE A 101 -18.74 -17.75 9.42
CA ILE A 101 -18.74 -18.75 8.35
C ILE A 101 -19.27 -20.09 8.88
N ALA A 102 -18.69 -20.60 9.97
CA ALA A 102 -19.02 -21.87 10.56
C ALA A 102 -20.49 -21.99 11.00
N ALA A 103 -21.11 -20.88 11.42
CA ALA A 103 -22.51 -20.83 11.80
C ALA A 103 -23.49 -20.96 10.61
N LYS A 104 -23.02 -20.67 9.39
CA LYS A 104 -23.83 -20.72 8.15
C LYS A 104 -23.60 -21.99 7.33
N LEU A 105 -22.58 -22.77 7.67
CA LEU A 105 -22.30 -24.04 7.01
C LEU A 105 -23.25 -25.15 7.49
N PRO A 106 -23.70 -26.03 6.58
CA PRO A 106 -24.47 -27.22 6.93
C PRO A 106 -23.74 -28.10 7.97
N PRO A 107 -24.47 -28.81 8.85
CA PRO A 107 -23.86 -29.73 9.82
C PRO A 107 -23.05 -30.87 9.18
N SER A 108 -23.37 -31.25 7.94
CA SER A 108 -22.69 -32.30 7.19
C SER A 108 -21.35 -31.89 6.59
N PHE A 109 -20.99 -30.60 6.67
CA PHE A 109 -19.75 -30.09 6.09
C PHE A 109 -18.56 -30.31 7.04
N ASP A 110 -17.40 -30.71 6.50
CA ASP A 110 -16.15 -30.76 7.27
C ASP A 110 -15.61 -29.34 7.49
N LYS A 111 -16.03 -28.75 8.61
CA LYS A 111 -15.69 -27.38 9.00
C LYS A 111 -14.18 -27.22 9.23
N GLU A 112 -13.52 -28.22 9.81
CA GLU A 112 -12.08 -28.15 10.11
C GLU A 112 -11.25 -28.18 8.82
N ALA A 113 -11.57 -29.08 7.88
CA ALA A 113 -10.87 -29.14 6.60
C ALA A 113 -11.05 -27.84 5.79
N LEU A 114 -12.24 -27.26 5.78
CA LEU A 114 -12.48 -25.97 5.13
C LEU A 114 -11.69 -24.85 5.80
N ARG A 115 -11.72 -24.78 7.14
CA ARG A 115 -10.99 -23.78 7.90
C ARG A 115 -9.49 -23.81 7.60
N LEU A 116 -8.93 -25.02 7.58
CA LEU A 116 -7.55 -25.25 7.22
C LEU A 116 -7.24 -24.74 5.82
N LYS A 117 -8.09 -25.06 4.83
CA LYS A 117 -7.89 -24.62 3.45
C LYS A 117 -7.97 -23.11 3.29
N VAL A 118 -8.86 -22.45 4.02
CA VAL A 118 -8.97 -20.97 4.05
C VAL A 118 -7.74 -20.34 4.70
N PHE A 119 -7.22 -20.93 5.77
CA PHE A 119 -5.99 -20.47 6.41
C PHE A 119 -4.78 -20.63 5.48
N GLU A 120 -4.69 -21.74 4.75
CA GLU A 120 -3.65 -21.96 3.74
C GLU A 120 -3.76 -20.98 2.57
N LEU A 121 -4.97 -20.69 2.09
CA LEU A 121 -5.22 -19.67 1.08
C LEU A 121 -4.72 -18.29 1.55
N PHE A 122 -5.06 -17.90 2.78
CA PHE A 122 -4.56 -16.67 3.38
C PHE A 122 -3.03 -16.66 3.43
N LYS A 123 -2.40 -17.74 3.92
CA LYS A 123 -0.93 -17.84 3.90
C LYS A 123 -0.38 -17.65 2.49
N ALA A 124 -0.91 -18.37 1.50
CA ALA A 124 -0.42 -18.33 0.13
C ALA A 124 -0.44 -16.90 -0.43
N ILE A 125 -1.56 -16.19 -0.29
CA ILE A 125 -1.71 -14.78 -0.71
C ILE A 125 -0.68 -13.89 0.00
N PHE A 126 -0.52 -14.06 1.32
CA PHE A 126 0.34 -13.21 2.14
C PHE A 126 1.84 -13.55 2.05
N THR A 127 2.18 -14.70 1.46
CA THR A 127 3.56 -15.10 1.18
C THR A 127 3.98 -14.87 -0.27
N LEU A 128 3.08 -14.37 -1.12
CA LEU A 128 3.36 -14.09 -2.53
C LEU A 128 4.67 -13.30 -2.66
N GLN A 129 5.60 -13.90 -3.39
CA GLN A 129 6.86 -13.28 -3.73
C GLN A 129 6.71 -12.41 -4.98
N TYR A 130 7.73 -11.61 -5.24
CA TYR A 130 7.83 -10.98 -6.55
C TYR A 130 8.12 -12.06 -7.57
N ASP A 131 7.22 -12.19 -8.54
CA ASP A 131 7.35 -13.11 -9.66
C ASP A 131 6.93 -12.37 -10.93
N PRO A 132 7.88 -12.02 -11.83
CA PRO A 132 7.58 -11.33 -13.08
C PRO A 132 6.59 -12.06 -14.00
N GLN A 133 6.44 -13.38 -13.83
CA GLN A 133 5.58 -14.23 -14.65
C GLN A 133 4.24 -14.55 -13.99
N ALA A 134 3.97 -14.02 -12.78
CA ALA A 134 2.77 -14.31 -12.00
C ALA A 134 2.49 -15.81 -11.78
N SER A 135 3.48 -16.70 -11.89
CA SER A 135 3.31 -18.14 -11.73
C SER A 135 2.81 -18.51 -10.33
N ASP A 136 3.31 -17.87 -9.27
CA ASP A 136 2.80 -18.09 -7.91
C ASP A 136 1.34 -17.63 -7.76
N LEU A 137 1.00 -16.48 -8.34
CA LEU A 137 -0.37 -15.94 -8.32
C LEU A 137 -1.33 -16.82 -9.12
N LEU A 138 -0.88 -17.31 -10.28
CA LEU A 138 -1.62 -18.25 -11.12
C LEU A 138 -1.80 -19.59 -10.43
N ALA A 139 -0.79 -20.08 -9.69
CA ALA A 139 -0.88 -21.30 -8.90
C ALA A 139 -1.97 -21.17 -7.82
N ILE A 140 -2.00 -20.05 -7.10
CA ILE A 140 -3.08 -19.78 -6.12
C ILE A 140 -4.45 -19.70 -6.79
N TYR A 141 -4.55 -18.96 -7.90
CA TYR A 141 -5.82 -18.78 -8.63
C TYR A 141 -6.38 -20.09 -9.22
N SER A 142 -5.48 -20.96 -9.67
CA SER A 142 -5.82 -22.25 -10.31
C SER A 142 -5.94 -23.41 -9.32
N ASP A 143 -5.56 -23.24 -8.05
CA ASP A 143 -5.65 -24.29 -7.05
C ASP A 143 -7.12 -24.74 -6.84
N PRO A 144 -7.45 -26.01 -7.11
CA PRO A 144 -8.82 -26.49 -7.02
C PRO A 144 -9.35 -26.49 -5.58
N GLY A 145 -8.47 -26.66 -4.58
CA GLY A 145 -8.84 -26.63 -3.17
C GLY A 145 -9.22 -25.22 -2.70
N TYR A 146 -8.46 -24.20 -3.10
CA TYR A 146 -8.79 -22.80 -2.80
C TYR A 146 -10.08 -22.35 -3.49
N ARG A 147 -10.28 -22.74 -4.75
CA ARG A 147 -11.53 -22.46 -5.48
C ARG A 147 -12.73 -23.14 -4.81
N ALA A 148 -12.60 -24.41 -4.42
CA ALA A 148 -13.65 -25.13 -3.71
C ALA A 148 -13.96 -24.51 -2.34
N ALA A 149 -12.95 -24.07 -1.60
CA ALA A 149 -13.12 -23.40 -0.32
C ALA A 149 -13.86 -22.06 -0.47
N LEU A 150 -13.43 -21.21 -1.42
CA LEU A 150 -14.11 -19.94 -1.70
C LEU A 150 -15.55 -20.14 -2.17
N HIS A 151 -15.80 -21.08 -3.08
CA HIS A 151 -17.15 -21.42 -3.52
C HIS A 151 -18.03 -21.86 -2.36
N THR A 152 -17.51 -22.70 -1.46
CA THR A 152 -18.26 -23.14 -0.26
C THR A 152 -18.65 -21.97 0.63
N ILE A 153 -17.73 -21.03 0.87
CA ILE A 153 -18.01 -19.83 1.66
C ILE A 153 -19.05 -18.95 0.96
N ALA A 154 -18.92 -18.78 -0.36
CA ALA A 154 -19.82 -17.97 -1.15
C ALA A 154 -21.26 -18.53 -1.10
N VAL A 155 -21.42 -19.84 -1.30
CA VAL A 155 -22.72 -20.53 -1.17
C VAL A 155 -23.29 -20.37 0.25
N ALA A 156 -22.48 -20.49 1.29
CA ALA A 156 -22.91 -20.27 2.67
C ALA A 156 -23.35 -18.81 2.93
N GLY A 157 -22.79 -17.85 2.18
CA GLY A 157 -23.21 -16.44 2.15
C GLY A 157 -24.29 -16.13 1.12
N GLY A 158 -24.89 -17.13 0.47
CA GLY A 158 -26.04 -16.96 -0.41
C GLY A 158 -25.74 -16.59 -1.87
N ASP A 159 -24.48 -16.64 -2.30
CA ASP A 159 -24.11 -16.41 -3.71
C ASP A 159 -23.18 -17.51 -4.24
N SER A 160 -23.63 -18.26 -5.25
CA SER A 160 -22.83 -19.34 -5.87
C SER A 160 -21.93 -18.85 -7.01
N ASN A 161 -22.06 -17.60 -7.46
CA ASN A 161 -21.43 -17.09 -8.68
C ASN A 161 -20.13 -16.32 -8.43
N ILE A 162 -19.57 -16.45 -7.22
CA ILE A 162 -18.41 -15.70 -6.81
C ILE A 162 -17.13 -16.38 -7.28
N THR A 163 -16.25 -15.55 -7.83
CA THR A 163 -14.96 -15.92 -8.35
C THR A 163 -13.84 -15.46 -7.43
N PHE A 164 -12.65 -15.99 -7.65
CA PHE A 164 -11.44 -15.48 -6.99
C PHE A 164 -11.18 -14.00 -7.33
N GLY A 165 -11.61 -13.54 -8.51
CA GLY A 165 -11.49 -12.14 -8.91
C GLY A 165 -12.29 -11.21 -8.00
N ASP A 166 -13.47 -11.61 -7.56
CA ASP A 166 -14.34 -10.79 -6.70
C ASP A 166 -13.72 -10.55 -5.32
N LEU A 167 -12.95 -11.52 -4.80
CA LEU A 167 -12.15 -11.33 -3.58
C LEU A 167 -11.10 -10.23 -3.77
N PHE A 168 -10.38 -10.23 -4.91
CA PHE A 168 -9.39 -9.18 -5.18
C PHE A 168 -10.04 -7.82 -5.43
N ILE A 169 -11.15 -7.78 -6.17
CA ILE A 169 -11.94 -6.56 -6.38
C ILE A 169 -12.33 -5.96 -5.02
N PHE A 170 -12.89 -6.76 -4.12
CA PHE A 170 -13.21 -6.33 -2.76
C PHE A 170 -12.00 -5.75 -2.03
N LEU A 171 -10.86 -6.44 -2.07
CA LEU A 171 -9.66 -5.95 -1.39
C LEU A 171 -9.12 -4.64 -1.99
N PHE A 172 -9.19 -4.48 -3.32
CA PHE A 172 -8.87 -3.22 -3.98
C PHE A 172 -9.85 -2.12 -3.62
N GLU A 173 -11.14 -2.42 -3.55
CA GLU A 173 -12.15 -1.44 -3.11
C GLU A 173 -11.89 -0.95 -1.68
N VAL A 174 -11.58 -1.85 -0.73
CA VAL A 174 -11.23 -1.44 0.65
C VAL A 174 -10.03 -0.50 0.62
N GLN A 175 -9.01 -0.81 -0.18
CA GLN A 175 -7.83 0.03 -0.32
C GLN A 175 -8.17 1.40 -0.92
N GLU A 176 -8.95 1.43 -2.00
CA GLU A 176 -9.31 2.64 -2.72
C GLU A 176 -10.23 3.54 -1.89
N THR A 177 -11.23 2.97 -1.23
CA THR A 177 -12.08 3.72 -0.29
C THR A 177 -11.27 4.29 0.87
N THR A 178 -10.36 3.50 1.45
CA THR A 178 -9.48 4.03 2.51
C THR A 178 -8.58 5.16 1.98
N ARG A 179 -8.11 5.06 0.73
CA ARG A 179 -7.33 6.11 0.06
C ARG A 179 -8.13 7.39 -0.13
N GLU A 180 -9.37 7.29 -0.59
CA GLU A 180 -10.28 8.42 -0.76
C GLU A 180 -10.56 9.12 0.57
N LEU A 181 -10.82 8.34 1.63
CA LEU A 181 -10.98 8.88 2.98
C LEU A 181 -9.76 9.71 3.39
N VAL A 182 -8.54 9.20 3.19
CA VAL A 182 -7.31 9.97 3.48
C VAL A 182 -7.21 11.23 2.63
N GLY A 183 -7.52 11.13 1.33
CA GLY A 183 -7.47 12.27 0.41
C GLY A 183 -8.39 13.42 0.81
N GLY A 184 -9.50 13.12 1.50
CA GLY A 184 -10.45 14.10 2.03
C GLY A 184 -10.04 14.77 3.34
N LEU A 185 -8.95 14.35 3.99
CA LEU A 185 -8.58 14.86 5.31
C LEU A 185 -7.78 16.16 5.25
N SER A 186 -8.05 17.05 6.19
CA SER A 186 -7.25 18.25 6.42
C SER A 186 -5.82 17.90 6.86
N GLN A 187 -4.87 18.83 6.69
CA GLN A 187 -3.50 18.66 7.15
C GLN A 187 -3.41 18.28 8.64
N GLY A 188 -4.27 18.85 9.49
CA GLY A 188 -4.34 18.54 10.92
C GLY A 188 -4.87 17.14 11.22
N GLN A 189 -5.85 16.64 10.46
CA GLN A 189 -6.35 15.27 10.61
C GLN A 189 -5.36 14.24 10.08
N LEU A 190 -4.75 14.54 8.94
CA LEU A 190 -3.63 13.75 8.43
C LEU A 190 -2.55 13.67 9.52
N LEU A 191 -2.19 14.79 10.14
CA LEU A 191 -1.28 14.82 11.29
C LEU A 191 -1.68 13.88 12.44
N GLN A 192 -2.95 13.88 12.82
CA GLN A 192 -3.42 12.97 13.87
C GLN A 192 -3.26 11.50 13.43
N LEU A 193 -3.47 11.20 12.16
CA LEU A 193 -3.37 9.84 11.64
C LEU A 193 -1.97 9.25 11.72
N ALA A 194 -0.87 9.90 11.32
CA ALA A 194 0.43 9.24 11.60
C ALA A 194 0.88 9.34 13.06
N ALA A 195 0.39 10.31 13.84
CA ALA A 195 0.73 10.37 15.25
C ALA A 195 0.04 9.27 16.09
N SER A 196 -1.18 8.85 15.72
CA SER A 196 -2.00 7.90 16.50
C SER A 196 -2.28 6.63 15.73
N ARG A 197 -1.93 5.48 16.33
CA ARG A 197 -2.29 4.16 15.78
C ARG A 197 -3.81 3.96 15.81
N GLU A 198 -4.45 4.47 16.85
CA GLU A 198 -5.89 4.40 17.08
C GLU A 198 -6.63 5.09 15.93
N LYS A 199 -6.22 6.31 15.57
CA LYS A 199 -6.82 7.03 14.43
C LYS A 199 -6.68 6.27 13.11
N ARG A 200 -5.55 5.61 12.87
CA ARG A 200 -5.37 4.78 11.65
C ARG A 200 -6.27 3.57 11.65
N ASN A 201 -6.42 2.94 12.82
CA ASN A 201 -7.31 1.81 12.97
C ASN A 201 -8.78 2.22 12.79
N GLU A 202 -9.17 3.40 13.28
CA GLU A 202 -10.50 3.99 13.07
C GLU A 202 -10.75 4.22 11.57
N LEU A 203 -9.83 4.87 10.88
CA LEU A 203 -9.93 5.13 9.45
C LEU A 203 -10.00 3.84 8.62
N ALA A 204 -9.16 2.85 8.94
CA ALA A 204 -9.19 1.56 8.24
C ALA A 204 -10.51 0.81 8.48
N LEU A 205 -11.08 0.93 9.69
CA LEU A 205 -12.39 0.36 10.01
C LEU A 205 -13.52 1.10 9.28
N GLU A 206 -13.43 2.42 9.18
CA GLU A 206 -14.36 3.26 8.42
C GLU A 206 -14.36 2.90 6.93
N GLY A 207 -13.19 2.80 6.31
CA GLY A 207 -13.07 2.38 4.91
C GLY A 207 -13.64 0.99 4.66
N LEU A 208 -13.40 0.05 5.58
CA LEU A 208 -13.96 -1.30 5.49
C LEU A 208 -15.48 -1.32 5.68
N ASN A 209 -16.03 -0.52 6.60
CA ASN A 209 -17.48 -0.39 6.77
C ASN A 209 -18.14 0.13 5.48
N ILE A 210 -17.59 1.18 4.87
CA ILE A 210 -18.12 1.74 3.62
C ILE A 210 -18.16 0.69 2.51
N VAL A 211 -17.11 -0.13 2.38
CA VAL A 211 -17.08 -1.19 1.35
C VAL A 211 -18.05 -2.32 1.69
N LEU A 212 -18.18 -2.70 2.96
CA LEU A 212 -19.17 -3.70 3.39
C LEU A 212 -20.61 -3.21 3.22
N GLU A 213 -20.88 -1.90 3.34
CA GLU A 213 -22.21 -1.34 3.11
C GLU A 213 -22.66 -1.40 1.64
N LYS A 214 -21.73 -1.63 0.70
CA LYS A 214 -22.08 -1.89 -0.70
C LYS A 214 -22.72 -3.28 -0.79
N ASP A 215 -23.99 -3.34 -1.17
CA ASP A 215 -24.75 -4.59 -1.35
C ASP A 215 -24.43 -5.28 -2.70
N GLU A 216 -23.16 -5.20 -3.13
CA GLU A 216 -22.68 -5.74 -4.38
C GLU A 216 -21.42 -6.59 -4.12
N SER A 217 -21.19 -7.60 -4.96
CA SER A 217 -19.93 -8.37 -4.99
C SER A 217 -19.66 -9.16 -3.68
N PHE A 218 -18.38 -9.31 -3.31
CA PHE A 218 -17.94 -10.08 -2.14
C PHE A 218 -18.47 -9.51 -0.80
N SER A 219 -18.77 -8.22 -0.72
CA SER A 219 -19.33 -7.58 0.48
C SER A 219 -20.69 -8.17 0.88
N ALA A 220 -21.56 -8.44 -0.10
CA ALA A 220 -22.86 -9.06 0.15
C ALA A 220 -22.74 -10.46 0.80
N ILE A 221 -21.78 -11.26 0.34
CA ILE A 221 -21.47 -12.57 0.96
C ILE A 221 -21.08 -12.38 2.43
N LEU A 222 -20.15 -11.46 2.70
CA LEU A 222 -19.66 -11.21 4.05
C LEU A 222 -20.80 -10.76 4.97
N ASN A 223 -21.67 -9.87 4.50
CA ASN A 223 -22.85 -9.42 5.23
C ASN A 223 -23.85 -10.55 5.49
N ASN A 224 -24.14 -11.39 4.50
CA ASN A 224 -25.05 -12.54 4.64
C ASN A 224 -24.51 -13.61 5.60
N LEU A 225 -23.19 -13.72 5.68
CA LEU A 225 -22.50 -14.54 6.68
C LEU A 225 -22.55 -13.90 8.09
N GLY A 226 -22.89 -12.61 8.19
CA GLY A 226 -22.89 -11.85 9.44
C GLY A 226 -21.48 -11.40 9.86
N ILE A 227 -20.56 -11.29 8.91
CA ILE A 227 -19.19 -10.81 9.10
C ILE A 227 -19.22 -9.28 9.06
N THR A 228 -18.70 -8.65 10.11
CA THR A 228 -18.60 -7.20 10.23
C THR A 228 -17.17 -6.71 9.98
N ALA A 229 -17.01 -5.40 9.78
CA ALA A 229 -15.67 -4.80 9.68
C ALA A 229 -14.84 -5.05 10.95
N GLN A 230 -15.49 -5.14 12.12
CA GLN A 230 -14.82 -5.42 13.39
C GLN A 230 -14.28 -6.85 13.45
N ASP A 231 -14.97 -7.83 12.85
CA ASP A 231 -14.50 -9.22 12.79
C ASP A 231 -13.24 -9.34 11.91
N ILE A 232 -13.26 -8.70 10.74
CA ILE A 232 -12.11 -8.63 9.84
C ILE A 232 -10.94 -7.91 10.52
N ARG A 233 -11.19 -6.75 11.14
CA ARG A 233 -10.17 -6.00 11.89
C ARG A 233 -9.56 -6.82 13.02
N SER A 234 -10.38 -7.55 13.77
CA SER A 234 -9.91 -8.40 14.87
C SER A 234 -9.04 -9.54 14.35
N THR A 235 -9.43 -10.16 13.23
CA THR A 235 -8.62 -11.17 12.55
C THR A 235 -7.26 -10.61 12.11
N VAL A 236 -7.25 -9.45 11.44
CA VAL A 236 -6.00 -8.77 11.04
C VAL A 236 -5.14 -8.47 12.26
N LEU A 237 -5.72 -7.92 13.33
CA LEU A 237 -5.00 -7.60 14.56
C LEU A 237 -4.37 -8.84 15.21
N ASN A 238 -5.07 -9.98 15.21
CA ASN A 238 -4.52 -11.24 15.72
C ASN A 238 -3.23 -11.63 14.98
N PHE A 239 -3.22 -11.54 13.64
CA PHE A 239 -2.01 -11.76 12.85
C PHE A 239 -0.92 -10.73 13.14
N GLN A 240 -1.27 -9.43 13.23
CA GLN A 240 -0.29 -8.38 13.55
C GLN A 240 0.38 -8.58 14.91
N LEU A 241 -0.36 -9.08 15.90
CA LEU A 241 0.16 -9.37 17.24
C LEU A 241 0.99 -10.66 17.26
N LYS A 242 0.65 -11.65 16.42
CA LYS A 242 1.40 -12.90 16.26
C LYS A 242 2.74 -12.69 15.55
N LEU A 243 2.75 -11.88 14.50
CA LEU A 243 3.87 -11.71 13.57
C LEU A 243 4.83 -10.62 14.08
N LYS A 244 6.00 -11.03 14.57
CA LYS A 244 7.02 -10.14 15.14
C LYS A 244 7.57 -9.16 14.10
N THR A 245 7.66 -9.59 12.85
CA THR A 245 8.23 -8.80 11.76
C THR A 245 7.20 -7.99 10.99
N TYR A 246 5.92 -8.03 11.39
CA TYR A 246 4.86 -7.27 10.74
C TYR A 246 5.13 -5.77 10.72
N ARG A 247 5.46 -5.18 11.88
CA ARG A 247 5.71 -3.73 11.99
C ARG A 247 6.82 -3.23 11.07
N PRO A 248 8.06 -3.76 11.10
CA PRO A 248 9.12 -3.27 10.23
C PRO A 248 8.80 -3.49 8.75
N ALA A 249 8.26 -4.65 8.37
CA ALA A 249 7.86 -4.94 6.98
C ALA A 249 6.73 -4.00 6.49
N SER A 250 5.73 -3.72 7.32
CA SER A 250 4.65 -2.79 6.97
C SER A 250 5.19 -1.36 6.74
N GLY A 251 6.19 -0.94 7.52
CA GLY A 251 6.89 0.33 7.33
C GLY A 251 7.68 0.39 6.03
N ALA A 252 8.42 -0.68 5.71
CA ALA A 252 9.15 -0.85 4.46
C ALA A 252 8.21 -0.74 3.23
N ILE A 253 7.07 -1.44 3.27
CA ILE A 253 6.06 -1.39 2.20
C ILE A 253 5.44 0.00 2.08
N ALA A 254 5.13 0.67 3.19
CA ALA A 254 4.62 2.05 3.18
C ALA A 254 5.63 3.01 2.51
N VAL A 255 6.91 2.93 2.89
CA VAL A 255 7.97 3.76 2.31
C VAL A 255 8.14 3.49 0.81
N ALA A 256 8.09 2.23 0.39
CA ALA A 256 8.11 1.89 -1.03
C ALA A 256 6.90 2.47 -1.78
N ALA A 257 5.71 2.42 -1.20
CA ALA A 257 4.51 3.02 -1.78
C ALA A 257 4.61 4.57 -1.87
N LEU A 258 5.25 5.23 -0.89
CA LEU A 258 5.56 6.66 -0.96
C LEU A 258 6.50 6.95 -2.11
N ARG A 259 7.60 6.19 -2.22
CA ARG A 259 8.59 6.35 -3.29
C ARG A 259 7.96 6.21 -4.66
N LEU A 260 7.08 5.22 -4.83
CA LEU A 260 6.34 5.00 -6.06
C LEU A 260 5.39 6.16 -6.41
N SER A 261 4.87 6.86 -5.40
CA SER A 261 3.85 7.90 -5.57
C SER A 261 4.39 9.33 -5.48
N ALA A 262 5.67 9.50 -5.13
CA ALA A 262 6.32 10.78 -4.96
C ALA A 262 6.56 11.43 -6.31
N LYS A 263 6.20 12.70 -6.43
CA LYS A 263 6.46 13.54 -7.59
C LYS A 263 7.06 14.86 -7.11
N GLU A 264 8.11 15.35 -7.75
CA GLU A 264 8.65 16.63 -7.37
C GLU A 264 7.72 17.79 -7.75
N THR A 265 7.81 18.84 -6.95
CA THR A 265 7.30 20.16 -7.28
C THR A 265 8.48 21.10 -7.26
N VAL A 266 8.75 21.80 -8.36
CA VAL A 266 9.90 22.69 -8.45
C VAL A 266 9.45 24.13 -8.72
N LYS A 267 9.94 25.07 -7.91
CA LYS A 267 9.84 26.50 -8.20
C LYS A 267 11.21 27.04 -8.61
N ILE A 268 11.30 27.48 -9.86
CA ILE A 268 12.54 28.02 -10.44
C ILE A 268 12.59 29.53 -10.23
N THR A 269 13.75 30.02 -9.77
CA THR A 269 14.01 31.44 -9.50
C THR A 269 15.46 31.79 -9.84
N GLY A 270 15.81 33.09 -9.76
CA GLY A 270 17.18 33.54 -10.02
C GLY A 270 17.64 33.29 -11.47
N GLY A 271 16.70 33.37 -12.43
CA GLY A 271 16.96 33.10 -13.84
C GLY A 271 17.47 31.69 -14.08
N GLY A 272 16.78 30.66 -13.57
CA GLY A 272 17.17 29.26 -13.74
C GLY A 272 18.30 28.76 -12.83
N ARG A 273 18.90 29.62 -12.01
CA ARG A 273 20.04 29.26 -11.13
C ARG A 273 19.63 28.66 -9.80
N ILE A 274 18.37 28.82 -9.39
CA ILE A 274 17.87 28.38 -8.08
C ILE A 274 16.58 27.61 -8.29
N HIS A 275 16.57 26.35 -7.88
CA HIS A 275 15.39 25.49 -7.85
C HIS A 275 14.98 25.25 -6.40
N HIS A 276 13.70 25.42 -6.09
CA HIS A 276 13.12 25.06 -4.80
C HIS A 276 12.27 23.81 -4.97
N TYR A 277 12.80 22.68 -4.49
CA TYR A 277 12.15 21.39 -4.54
C TYR A 277 11.22 21.15 -3.34
N GLY A 278 10.07 20.57 -3.63
CA GLY A 278 9.16 19.92 -2.71
C GLY A 278 8.71 18.60 -3.32
N LEU A 279 7.91 17.84 -2.57
CA LEU A 279 7.29 16.62 -3.09
C LEU A 279 5.77 16.72 -2.94
N THR A 280 5.07 16.05 -3.84
CA THR A 280 3.68 15.64 -3.64
C THR A 280 3.63 14.13 -3.66
N VAL A 281 2.74 13.56 -2.85
CA VAL A 281 2.40 12.14 -2.88
C VAL A 281 0.93 12.06 -3.21
N ARG A 282 0.61 11.51 -4.39
CA ARG A 282 -0.78 11.40 -4.88
C ARG A 282 -1.55 12.73 -4.83
N GLY A 283 -0.89 13.83 -5.19
CA GLY A 283 -1.48 15.17 -5.21
C GLY A 283 -1.49 15.91 -3.87
N VAL A 284 -1.11 15.26 -2.76
CA VAL A 284 -0.97 15.92 -1.46
C VAL A 284 0.47 16.36 -1.25
N THR A 285 0.67 17.65 -1.00
CA THR A 285 1.99 18.21 -0.71
C THR A 285 2.61 17.59 0.53
N VAL A 286 3.82 17.05 0.36
CA VAL A 286 4.65 16.61 1.47
C VAL A 286 5.21 17.84 2.16
N PRO A 287 4.93 18.05 3.46
CA PRO A 287 5.42 19.24 4.12
C PRO A 287 6.96 19.29 4.18
N SER A 288 7.55 20.46 3.96
CA SER A 288 9.02 20.59 3.81
C SER A 288 9.84 20.17 5.02
N PHE A 289 9.36 20.38 6.25
CA PHE A 289 10.09 19.93 7.45
C PHE A 289 10.02 18.40 7.65
N ALA A 290 9.18 17.69 6.89
CA ALA A 290 9.12 16.23 6.83
C ALA A 290 10.24 15.64 5.96
N LEU A 291 10.87 16.50 5.16
CA LEU A 291 11.86 16.16 4.16
C LEU A 291 13.22 16.71 4.58
N THR A 292 14.24 15.89 4.36
CA THR A 292 15.63 16.34 4.38
C THR A 292 16.21 16.12 2.99
N TRP A 293 16.56 17.22 2.32
CA TRP A 293 17.18 17.18 0.99
C TRP A 293 18.71 17.13 1.09
N SER A 294 19.34 16.39 0.18
CA SER A 294 20.80 16.30 0.09
C SER A 294 21.28 16.06 -1.34
N LYS A 295 22.51 16.49 -1.64
CA LYS A 295 23.23 16.08 -2.85
C LYS A 295 23.83 14.70 -2.65
N VAL A 296 23.61 13.78 -3.59
CA VAL A 296 24.18 12.43 -3.59
C VAL A 296 25.45 12.38 -4.42
N SER A 297 25.42 12.95 -5.63
CA SER A 297 26.54 12.95 -6.57
C SER A 297 26.42 14.11 -7.57
N GLY A 298 27.41 14.24 -8.46
CA GLY A 298 27.44 15.24 -9.53
C GLY A 298 28.34 16.44 -9.23
N SER A 299 28.07 17.57 -9.90
CA SER A 299 28.98 18.72 -9.91
C SER A 299 29.24 19.32 -8.52
N ALA A 300 30.47 19.76 -8.29
CA ALA A 300 30.86 20.53 -7.11
C ALA A 300 30.14 21.89 -7.04
N ASP A 301 29.76 22.44 -8.19
CA ASP A 301 29.08 23.74 -8.32
C ASP A 301 27.62 23.71 -7.87
N VAL A 302 27.02 22.52 -7.74
CA VAL A 302 25.65 22.38 -7.23
C VAL A 302 25.67 22.32 -5.70
N SER A 303 24.97 23.25 -5.07
CA SER A 303 24.69 23.24 -3.63
C SER A 303 23.24 22.82 -3.38
N VAL A 304 23.02 21.90 -2.44
CA VAL A 304 21.70 21.43 -2.00
C VAL A 304 21.59 21.69 -0.52
N SER A 305 20.57 22.44 -0.11
CA SER A 305 20.27 22.69 1.29
C SER A 305 19.14 21.79 1.80
N PRO A 306 19.08 21.48 3.11
CA PRO A 306 18.12 20.53 3.66
C PRO A 306 16.64 20.85 3.39
N ASN A 307 16.31 22.11 3.13
CA ASN A 307 14.94 22.57 2.86
C ASN A 307 14.53 22.46 1.38
N GLY A 308 15.34 21.84 0.53
CA GLY A 308 15.05 21.63 -0.88
C GLY A 308 15.49 22.75 -1.82
N LYS A 309 16.20 23.78 -1.33
CA LYS A 309 16.83 24.75 -2.24
C LYS A 309 18.10 24.16 -2.84
N VAL A 310 18.12 24.09 -4.17
CA VAL A 310 19.24 23.66 -5.02
C VAL A 310 19.71 24.86 -5.84
N SER A 311 21.02 25.10 -5.92
CA SER A 311 21.55 26.28 -6.63
C SER A 311 22.95 26.08 -7.22
N ILE A 312 23.23 26.84 -8.28
CA ILE A 312 24.58 27.02 -8.84
C ILE A 312 25.09 28.46 -8.62
N PRO A 313 26.41 28.68 -8.42
CA PRO A 313 26.96 30.01 -8.20
C PRO A 313 26.92 30.87 -9.47
N ASN A 314 27.08 32.18 -9.30
CA ASN A 314 27.23 33.11 -10.42
C ASN A 314 28.45 32.72 -11.27
N GLY A 315 28.35 32.87 -12.59
CA GLY A 315 29.41 32.51 -13.53
C GLY A 315 29.36 31.05 -14.03
N VAL A 316 28.68 30.15 -13.32
CA VAL A 316 28.42 28.79 -13.82
C VAL A 316 27.19 28.82 -14.73
N PRO A 317 27.29 28.44 -16.02
CA PRO A 317 26.16 28.50 -16.95
C PRO A 317 25.16 27.36 -16.74
N SER A 318 25.65 26.16 -16.41
CA SER A 318 24.82 25.00 -16.10
C SER A 318 25.61 23.98 -15.28
N ALA A 319 24.94 23.23 -14.41
CA ALA A 319 25.52 22.10 -13.71
C ALA A 319 24.43 21.09 -13.30
N SER A 320 24.82 19.81 -13.22
CA SER A 320 23.93 18.71 -12.88
C SER A 320 24.37 17.99 -11.61
N ALA A 321 23.40 17.48 -10.85
CA ALA A 321 23.64 16.68 -9.66
C ALA A 321 22.48 15.72 -9.39
N VAL A 322 22.78 14.58 -8.77
CA VAL A 322 21.74 13.71 -8.20
C VAL A 322 21.35 14.29 -6.84
N ILE A 323 20.08 14.63 -6.67
CA ILE A 323 19.51 15.07 -5.41
C ILE A 323 18.61 13.99 -4.84
N GLN A 324 18.49 13.98 -3.52
CA GLN A 324 17.69 13.00 -2.80
C GLN A 324 16.86 13.69 -1.73
N ALA A 325 15.62 13.24 -1.54
CA ALA A 325 14.79 13.61 -0.40
C ALA A 325 14.57 12.40 0.50
N LYS A 326 14.91 12.56 1.78
CA LYS A 326 14.60 11.59 2.83
C LYS A 326 13.40 12.05 3.63
N LEU A 327 12.46 11.15 3.84
CA LEU A 327 11.36 11.33 4.79
C LEU A 327 11.86 11.04 6.20
N THR A 328 11.65 11.99 7.11
CA THR A 328 11.93 11.77 8.53
C THR A 328 11.01 10.68 9.08
N ASN A 329 11.58 9.61 9.66
CA ASN A 329 10.79 8.47 10.10
C ASN A 329 9.96 8.83 11.37
N PRO A 330 8.62 8.85 11.28
CA PRO A 330 7.78 9.27 12.40
C PRO A 330 7.61 8.17 13.47
N PHE A 331 7.97 6.92 13.17
CA PHE A 331 7.91 5.80 14.12
C PHE A 331 9.22 5.57 14.87
N GLY A 332 10.20 6.46 14.68
CA GLY A 332 11.57 6.27 15.15
C GLY A 332 12.38 5.40 14.18
N GLY A 333 13.70 5.50 14.27
CA GLY A 333 14.63 4.88 13.33
C GLY A 333 15.16 5.87 12.29
N ASN A 334 15.85 5.34 11.29
CA ASN A 334 16.53 6.14 10.27
C ASN A 334 15.54 6.77 9.29
N ASP A 335 15.87 7.98 8.82
CA ASP A 335 15.19 8.64 7.72
C ASP A 335 15.25 7.78 6.45
N LYS A 336 14.17 7.77 5.67
CA LYS A 336 14.02 6.88 4.52
C LYS A 336 13.98 7.67 3.23
N VAL A 337 14.78 7.26 2.25
CA VAL A 337 14.80 7.89 0.92
C VAL A 337 13.45 7.66 0.24
N ILE A 338 12.75 8.71 -0.18
CA ILE A 338 11.48 8.58 -0.91
C ILE A 338 11.51 9.25 -2.29
N PHE A 339 12.62 9.90 -2.63
CA PHE A 339 12.82 10.53 -3.92
C PHE A 339 14.31 10.65 -4.20
N GLU A 340 14.72 10.35 -5.42
CA GLU A 340 16.07 10.53 -5.92
C GLU A 340 16.01 10.77 -7.42
N GLU A 341 16.64 11.85 -7.90
CA GLU A 341 16.64 12.20 -9.31
C GLU A 341 17.89 13.02 -9.68
N GLU A 342 18.36 12.86 -10.90
CA GLU A 342 19.33 13.78 -11.51
C GLU A 342 18.64 15.07 -11.94
N VAL A 343 19.17 16.20 -11.49
CA VAL A 343 18.64 17.52 -11.85
C VAL A 343 19.71 18.36 -12.51
N THR A 344 19.31 19.17 -13.48
CA THR A 344 20.18 20.12 -14.17
C THR A 344 19.67 21.54 -13.95
N LEU A 345 20.54 22.42 -13.47
CA LEU A 345 20.28 23.84 -13.34
C LEU A 345 20.92 24.55 -14.52
N THR A 346 20.21 25.48 -15.14
CA THR A 346 20.70 26.22 -16.31
C THR A 346 20.36 27.68 -16.12
N ALA A 347 21.37 28.53 -16.13
CA ALA A 347 21.17 29.97 -16.10
C ALA A 347 20.50 30.43 -17.40
N GLU A 348 19.42 31.19 -17.27
CA GLU A 348 18.81 31.89 -18.39
C GLU A 348 19.86 32.82 -19.02
N LYS A 349 20.01 32.74 -20.34
CA LYS A 349 20.82 33.72 -21.08
C LYS A 349 20.19 35.08 -20.82
N GLY A 350 20.95 36.02 -20.27
CA GLY A 350 20.46 37.36 -19.96
C GLY A 350 19.67 37.93 -21.13
N GLY A 351 18.34 38.00 -20.97
CA GLY A 351 17.51 38.74 -21.90
C GLY A 351 17.98 40.20 -21.91
N PRO A 352 17.84 40.92 -23.04
CA PRO A 352 18.31 42.30 -23.14
C PRO A 352 17.75 43.10 -21.95
N LYS A 353 18.65 43.73 -21.19
CA LYS A 353 18.26 44.71 -20.17
C LYS A 353 17.41 45.76 -20.89
N LYS A 354 16.12 45.83 -20.56
CA LYS A 354 15.25 46.94 -20.99
C LYS A 354 15.62 48.19 -20.22
#